data_AF-A0A434CJE9-F1
#
_entry.id   AF-A0A434CJE9-F1
#
_cell.length_a   1.000
_cell.length_b   1.000
_cell.length_c   1.000
_cell.angle_alpha   90.00
_cell.angle_beta   90.00
_cell.angle_gamma   90.00
#
_symmetry.space_group_name_H-M   'P 1'
#
loop_
_entity.id
_entity.type
_entity.pdbx_description
1 polymer ?
#
loop_
_entity_poly.entity_id
_entity_poly.type
_entity_poly.pdbx_seq_one_letter_code
_entity_poly.pdbx_strand_id
1 'polypeptide(L)'
;AYIGLRPQGSPLGDAAFQDIASLRRGKWFRKSGHIFGRIGRKILRTKDDRHHLIIGPTRSGKGAGYVIPNALMHEGSMIVTDLKGEVFKATAGYRRRNGSQVFLFAPGAERTNRYNPLDFIRQERGNRTTDIQNTASILVPENTESENSVWQATAQQVMAGAISYVLESPFYNGRRNLGEVNSFFNSGVDLQALMKFIKAKEPYLSKFTLESFNAYLA
;
A
#
# COMPACT_ATOMS: atom_id res chain seq x y z
N ALA A 1 -8.52 -51.79 -11.34
CA ALA A 1 -8.06 -51.92 -9.94
C ALA A 1 -7.04 -50.82 -9.66
N TYR A 2 -7.43 -49.77 -8.92
CA TYR A 2 -6.50 -48.73 -8.51
C TYR A 2 -5.68 -49.23 -7.33
N ILE A 3 -4.53 -49.82 -7.63
CA ILE A 3 -3.51 -50.20 -6.66
C ILE A 3 -2.73 -48.94 -6.29
N GLY A 4 -2.73 -48.52 -5.03
CA GLY A 4 -1.68 -47.62 -4.50
C GLY A 4 -2.11 -46.43 -3.65
N LEU A 5 -3.40 -46.11 -3.51
CA LEU A 5 -3.81 -45.06 -2.57
C LEU A 5 -3.95 -45.65 -1.16
N ARG A 6 -2.95 -45.40 -0.30
CA ARG A 6 -3.09 -45.66 1.14
C ARG A 6 -4.33 -44.92 1.64
N PRO A 7 -5.26 -45.60 2.34
CA PRO A 7 -6.40 -44.91 2.94
C PRO A 7 -5.86 -43.82 3.87
N GLN A 8 -6.36 -42.59 3.75
CA GLN A 8 -6.11 -41.60 4.80
C GLN A 8 -6.71 -42.14 6.10
N GLY A 9 -5.86 -42.40 7.10
CA GLY A 9 -6.25 -43.05 8.36
C GLY A 9 -7.18 -42.23 9.25
N SER A 10 -7.50 -40.99 8.87
CA SER A 10 -8.45 -40.12 9.55
C SER A 10 -9.30 -39.40 8.52
N PRO A 11 -10.64 -39.60 8.50
CA PRO A 11 -11.53 -38.88 7.59
C PRO A 11 -11.64 -37.38 7.90
N LEU A 12 -11.08 -36.94 9.04
CA LEU A 12 -11.13 -35.55 9.52
C LEU A 12 -9.80 -34.79 9.34
N GLY A 13 -8.82 -35.38 8.67
CA GLY A 13 -7.47 -34.82 8.52
C GLY A 13 -6.54 -35.11 9.70
N ASP A 14 -5.38 -34.45 9.72
CA ASP A 14 -4.26 -34.68 10.63
C ASP A 14 -3.92 -33.48 11.53
N ALA A 15 -4.85 -32.54 11.68
CA ALA A 15 -4.67 -31.37 12.54
C ALA A 15 -4.50 -31.79 14.01
N ALA A 16 -3.40 -31.36 14.63
CA ALA A 16 -3.08 -31.68 16.02
C ALA A 16 -2.36 -30.51 16.71
N PHE A 17 -2.54 -30.38 18.02
CA PHE A 17 -1.73 -29.48 18.83
C PHE A 17 -0.27 -29.95 18.85
N GLN A 18 0.65 -29.02 18.65
CA GLN A 18 2.08 -29.33 18.71
C GLN A 18 2.54 -29.51 20.16
N ASP A 19 3.24 -30.60 20.42
CA ASP A 19 4.00 -30.86 21.64
C ASP A 19 5.45 -30.30 21.56
N ILE A 20 6.20 -30.40 22.65
CA ILE A 20 7.59 -29.91 22.68
C ILE A 20 8.48 -30.65 21.66
N ALA A 21 8.23 -31.95 21.43
CA ALA A 21 9.02 -32.74 20.47
C ALA A 21 8.79 -32.27 19.02
N SER A 22 7.54 -32.04 18.62
CA SER A 22 7.18 -31.47 17.31
C SER A 22 7.69 -30.04 17.15
N LEU A 23 7.62 -29.19 18.18
CA LEU A 23 8.20 -27.84 18.13
C LEU A 23 9.73 -27.87 17.92
N ARG A 24 10.43 -28.80 18.57
CA ARG A 24 11.88 -29.00 18.34
C ARG A 24 12.16 -29.47 16.93
N ARG A 25 11.42 -30.48 16.43
CA ARG A 25 11.54 -30.98 15.04
C ARG A 25 11.27 -29.87 14.02
N GLY A 26 10.26 -29.05 14.27
CA GLY A 26 9.89 -27.86 13.49
C GLY A 26 10.81 -26.65 13.69
N LYS A 27 11.87 -26.79 14.50
CA LYS A 27 12.91 -25.76 14.71
C LYS A 27 12.37 -24.43 15.26
N TRP A 28 11.33 -24.49 16.09
CA TRP A 28 10.64 -23.33 16.69
C TRP A 28 11.45 -22.56 17.75
N PHE A 29 12.63 -23.06 18.14
CA PHE A 29 13.47 -22.45 19.18
C PHE A 29 14.74 -21.80 18.61
N ARG A 30 14.72 -21.42 17.33
CA ARG A 30 15.82 -20.70 16.67
C ARG A 30 15.98 -19.29 17.22
N LYS A 31 17.18 -18.71 17.03
CA LYS A 31 17.49 -17.32 17.43
C LYS A 31 16.90 -16.28 16.46
N SER A 32 16.66 -16.66 15.20
CA SER A 32 16.16 -15.80 14.12
C SER A 32 14.80 -16.28 13.61
N GLY A 33 14.00 -15.36 13.08
CA GLY A 33 12.70 -15.63 12.47
C GLY A 33 11.57 -14.86 13.16
N HIS A 34 10.37 -14.99 12.59
CA HIS A 34 9.13 -14.40 13.09
C HIS A 34 8.78 -14.97 14.46
N ILE A 35 8.42 -14.10 15.40
CA ILE A 35 7.99 -14.46 16.74
C ILE A 35 6.50 -14.75 16.74
N PHE A 36 6.11 -15.90 17.26
CA PHE A 36 4.70 -16.31 17.39
C PHE A 36 4.21 -16.38 18.83
N GLY A 37 5.12 -16.28 19.80
CA GLY A 37 4.79 -16.33 21.22
C GLY A 37 5.91 -16.92 22.04
N ARG A 38 5.56 -17.57 23.16
CA ARG A 38 6.52 -18.23 24.04
C ARG A 38 5.92 -19.45 24.74
N ILE A 39 6.76 -20.43 25.06
CA ILE A 39 6.45 -21.51 26.00
C ILE A 39 7.42 -21.41 27.17
N GLY A 40 6.87 -21.17 28.37
CA GLY A 40 7.68 -20.83 29.54
C GLY A 40 8.57 -19.61 29.26
N ARG A 41 9.89 -19.79 29.36
CA ARG A 41 10.90 -18.75 29.08
C ARG A 41 11.43 -18.77 27.65
N LYS A 42 11.00 -19.72 26.81
CA LYS A 42 11.51 -19.88 25.44
C LYS A 42 10.59 -19.18 24.44
N ILE A 43 11.14 -18.25 23.67
CA ILE A 43 10.43 -17.60 22.56
C ILE A 43 10.26 -18.60 21.42
N LEU A 44 9.05 -18.68 20.88
CA LEU A 44 8.73 -19.45 19.69
C LEU A 44 8.99 -18.60 18.45
N ARG A 45 9.93 -19.04 17.62
CA ARG A 45 10.32 -18.39 16.37
C ARG A 45 10.43 -19.37 15.23
N THR A 46 9.97 -18.97 14.05
CA THR A 46 10.25 -19.71 12.82
C THR A 46 10.58 -18.77 11.66
N LYS A 47 11.42 -19.23 10.75
CA LYS A 47 11.61 -18.54 9.46
C LYS A 47 10.47 -19.00 8.57
N ASP A 48 9.61 -18.08 8.21
CA ASP A 48 8.41 -18.34 7.44
C ASP A 48 8.15 -17.11 6.57
N ASP A 49 8.08 -17.30 5.26
CA ASP A 49 7.91 -16.23 4.29
C ASP A 49 6.44 -16.11 3.83
N ARG A 50 5.54 -16.89 4.43
CA ARG A 50 4.10 -16.85 4.16
C ARG A 50 3.42 -15.69 4.90
N HIS A 51 2.21 -15.36 4.47
CA HIS A 51 1.38 -14.39 5.19
C HIS A 51 0.83 -14.98 6.49
N HIS A 52 0.79 -14.17 7.55
CA HIS A 52 0.27 -14.58 8.85
C HIS A 52 -1.02 -13.82 9.18
N LEU A 53 -2.07 -14.56 9.55
CA LEU A 53 -3.33 -14.02 10.05
C LEU A 53 -3.40 -14.20 11.57
N ILE A 54 -3.49 -13.10 12.32
CA ILE A 54 -3.56 -13.12 13.79
C ILE A 54 -4.97 -12.70 14.23
N ILE A 55 -5.71 -13.67 14.76
CA ILE A 55 -7.10 -13.48 15.21
C ILE A 55 -7.14 -13.42 16.74
N GLY A 56 -7.91 -12.50 17.28
CA GLY A 56 -8.18 -12.41 18.71
C GLY A 56 -9.01 -11.17 19.05
N PRO A 57 -9.74 -11.16 20.18
CA PRO A 57 -10.57 -10.04 20.58
C PRO A 57 -9.75 -8.79 20.93
N THR A 58 -10.41 -7.67 21.17
CA THR A 58 -9.77 -6.46 21.72
C THR A 58 -9.11 -6.80 23.07
N ARG A 59 -7.94 -6.21 23.36
CA ARG A 59 -7.12 -6.47 24.57
C ARG A 59 -6.57 -7.90 24.73
N SER A 60 -6.69 -8.77 23.72
CA SER A 60 -6.04 -10.11 23.71
C SER A 60 -4.51 -10.10 23.61
N GLY A 61 -3.89 -8.91 23.47
CA GLY A 61 -2.44 -8.79 23.38
C GLY A 61 -1.85 -8.98 21.98
N LYS A 62 -2.64 -9.00 20.90
CA LYS A 62 -2.11 -9.08 19.51
C LYS A 62 -0.98 -8.09 19.23
N GLY A 63 -1.17 -6.84 19.65
CA GLY A 63 -0.16 -5.77 19.50
C GLY A 63 1.12 -6.06 20.29
N ALA A 64 0.98 -6.30 21.59
CA ALA A 64 2.12 -6.50 22.49
C ALA A 64 2.84 -7.86 22.30
N GLY A 65 2.11 -8.91 21.95
CA GLY A 65 2.61 -10.29 21.86
C GLY A 65 3.11 -10.69 20.49
N TYR A 66 2.63 -10.05 19.41
CA TYR A 66 3.01 -10.38 18.04
C TYR A 66 3.53 -9.17 17.25
N VAL A 67 2.75 -8.08 17.15
CA VAL A 67 3.09 -6.95 16.27
C VAL A 67 4.37 -6.24 16.71
N ILE A 68 4.43 -5.76 17.96
CA ILE A 68 5.59 -5.02 18.49
C ILE A 68 6.86 -5.89 18.50
N PRO A 69 6.86 -7.14 19.01
CA PRO A 69 8.03 -7.99 18.98
C PRO A 69 8.58 -8.21 17.57
N ASN A 70 7.70 -8.47 16.58
CA ASN A 70 8.15 -8.64 15.20
C ASN A 70 8.61 -7.31 14.58
N ALA A 71 7.96 -6.19 14.87
CA ALA A 71 8.40 -4.87 14.40
C ALA A 71 9.77 -4.46 14.95
N LEU A 72 10.13 -4.91 16.16
CA LEU A 72 11.47 -4.70 16.73
C LEU A 72 12.51 -5.64 16.11
N MET A 73 12.16 -6.91 15.89
CA MET A 73 13.12 -7.93 15.48
C MET A 73 13.27 -8.09 13.96
N HIS A 74 12.34 -7.58 13.16
CA HIS A 74 12.42 -7.64 11.71
C HIS A 74 13.54 -6.74 11.21
N GLU A 75 14.54 -7.32 10.58
CA GLU A 75 15.74 -6.61 10.08
C GLU A 75 15.46 -5.87 8.77
N GLY A 76 14.43 -6.26 8.03
CA GLY A 76 14.07 -5.65 6.75
C GLY A 76 13.24 -4.37 6.87
N SER A 77 12.92 -3.80 5.71
CA SER A 77 11.96 -2.69 5.59
C SER A 77 10.55 -3.14 5.98
N MET A 78 9.77 -2.20 6.51
CA MET A 78 8.39 -2.45 6.89
C MET A 78 7.51 -1.23 6.64
N ILE A 79 6.27 -1.50 6.24
CA ILE A 79 5.17 -0.53 6.19
C ILE A 79 4.15 -0.99 7.23
N VAL A 80 3.74 -0.08 8.12
CA VAL A 80 2.86 -0.41 9.24
C VAL A 80 1.65 0.52 9.22
N THR A 81 0.47 -0.05 9.07
CA THR A 81 -0.80 0.64 9.30
C THR A 81 -1.05 0.74 10.80
N ASP A 82 -0.68 1.87 11.40
CA ASP A 82 -0.72 2.10 12.86
C ASP A 82 -1.77 3.14 13.25
N LEU A 83 -3.05 2.73 13.26
CA LEU A 83 -4.19 3.61 13.53
C LEU A 83 -4.12 4.30 14.90
N LYS A 84 -3.36 3.76 15.86
CA LYS A 84 -3.27 4.29 17.23
C LYS A 84 -1.90 4.93 17.55
N GLY A 85 -0.92 4.78 16.67
CA GLY A 85 0.46 5.24 16.90
C GLY A 85 1.24 4.40 17.94
N GLU A 86 0.69 3.28 18.41
CA GLU A 86 1.29 2.45 19.46
C GLU A 86 2.55 1.74 18.97
N VAL A 87 2.54 1.26 17.72
CA VAL A 87 3.67 0.57 17.12
C VAL A 87 4.80 1.54 16.85
N PHE A 88 4.50 2.72 16.28
CA PHE A 88 5.50 3.75 16.03
C PHE A 88 6.14 4.21 17.35
N LYS A 89 5.33 4.54 18.36
CA LYS A 89 5.81 4.97 19.69
C LYS A 89 6.71 3.93 20.34
N ALA A 90 6.35 2.64 20.25
CA ALA A 90 7.11 1.56 20.87
C ALA A 90 8.41 1.21 20.12
N THR A 91 8.45 1.38 18.80
CA THR A 91 9.50 0.76 17.96
C THR A 91 10.40 1.74 17.23
N ALA A 92 9.93 2.94 16.88
CA ALA A 92 10.66 3.88 16.03
C ALA A 92 12.05 4.21 16.54
N GLY A 93 12.17 4.47 17.86
CA GLY A 93 13.45 4.79 18.49
C GLY A 93 14.45 3.63 18.41
N TYR A 94 13.99 2.40 18.66
CA TYR A 94 14.84 1.21 18.55
C TYR A 94 15.28 0.99 17.10
N ARG A 95 14.35 1.04 16.15
CA ARG A 95 14.66 0.83 14.73
C ARG A 95 15.65 1.87 14.20
N ARG A 96 15.48 3.15 14.57
CA ARG A 96 16.41 4.22 14.19
C ARG A 96 17.81 3.99 14.74
N ARG A 97 17.94 3.58 16.01
CA ARG A 97 19.24 3.25 16.62
C ARG A 97 19.93 2.06 15.96
N ASN A 98 19.17 1.14 15.37
CA ASN A 98 19.69 0.01 14.62
C ASN A 98 19.81 0.29 13.10
N GLY A 99 19.88 1.56 12.70
CA GLY A 99 20.21 1.95 11.32
C GLY A 99 19.03 2.06 10.35
N SER A 100 17.79 1.79 10.77
CA SER A 100 16.64 2.01 9.90
C SER A 100 16.35 3.51 9.72
N GLN A 101 16.01 3.92 8.50
CA GLN A 101 15.25 5.16 8.29
C GLN A 101 13.82 4.94 8.77
N VAL A 102 13.30 5.88 9.56
CA VAL A 102 11.97 5.76 10.17
C VAL A 102 11.17 7.02 9.90
N PHE A 103 10.10 6.85 9.13
CA PHE A 103 9.15 7.91 8.74
C PHE A 103 7.79 7.66 9.38
N LEU A 104 7.12 8.74 9.78
CA LEU A 104 5.74 8.74 10.25
C LEU A 104 4.90 9.50 9.22
N PHE A 105 3.95 8.84 8.56
CA PHE A 105 2.97 9.52 7.72
C PHE A 105 1.61 9.46 8.40
N ALA A 106 1.19 10.58 8.98
CA ALA A 106 -0.06 10.77 9.69
C ALA A 106 -0.71 12.09 9.24
N PRO A 107 -1.38 12.11 8.07
CA PRO A 107 -2.05 13.31 7.57
C PRO A 107 -2.98 13.94 8.62
N GLY A 108 -2.88 15.26 8.80
CA GLY A 108 -3.67 16.02 9.79
C GLY A 108 -3.08 16.06 11.20
N ALA A 109 -2.04 15.27 11.50
CA ALA A 109 -1.32 15.39 12.78
C ALA A 109 -0.27 16.51 12.74
N GLU A 110 0.00 17.13 13.90
CA GLU A 110 1.05 18.15 14.05
C GLU A 110 2.44 17.60 13.69
N ARG A 111 2.72 16.34 14.06
CA ARG A 111 3.99 15.66 13.80
C ARG A 111 3.81 14.58 12.74
N THR A 112 4.16 14.91 11.51
CA THR A 112 4.17 13.96 10.39
C THR A 112 5.29 14.31 9.39
N ASN A 113 5.87 13.30 8.77
CA ASN A 113 6.61 13.46 7.53
C ASN A 113 5.65 13.77 6.38
N ARG A 114 6.18 14.36 5.31
CA ARG A 114 5.45 14.67 4.08
C ARG A 114 5.69 13.55 3.07
N TYR A 115 4.67 13.29 2.27
CA TYR A 115 4.72 12.32 1.19
C TYR A 115 3.96 12.89 0.00
N ASN A 116 4.60 12.90 -1.17
CA ASN A 116 3.96 13.26 -2.43
C ASN A 116 4.06 12.05 -3.37
N PRO A 117 2.95 11.35 -3.67
CA PRO A 117 3.00 10.19 -4.55
C PRO A 117 3.43 10.56 -5.98
N LEU A 118 3.24 11.82 -6.40
CA LEU A 118 3.61 12.27 -7.74
C LEU A 118 5.14 12.33 -7.95
N ASP A 119 5.93 12.39 -6.87
CA ASP A 119 7.41 12.37 -6.96
C ASP A 119 7.95 11.03 -7.46
N PHE A 120 7.13 9.97 -7.40
CA PHE A 120 7.51 8.60 -7.79
C PHE A 120 7.12 8.25 -9.22
N ILE A 121 6.45 9.16 -9.94
CA ILE A 121 6.08 8.96 -11.34
C ILE A 121 7.33 9.13 -12.21
N ARG A 122 7.70 8.06 -12.92
CA ARG A 122 8.89 8.03 -13.78
C ARG A 122 8.71 8.96 -14.98
N GLN A 123 9.81 9.52 -15.48
CA GLN A 123 9.79 10.49 -16.58
C GLN A 123 9.83 9.83 -17.98
N GLU A 124 10.31 8.59 -18.09
CA GLU A 124 10.38 7.86 -19.35
C GLU A 124 8.99 7.60 -19.93
N ARG A 125 8.77 7.91 -21.21
CA ARG A 125 7.42 7.98 -21.82
C ARG A 125 6.51 6.78 -21.52
N GLY A 126 7.00 5.54 -21.72
CA GLY A 126 6.19 4.34 -21.48
C GLY A 126 5.89 4.10 -20.00
N ASN A 127 6.90 4.26 -19.15
CA ASN A 127 6.79 4.10 -17.71
C ASN A 127 5.89 5.17 -17.06
N ARG A 128 5.99 6.41 -17.55
CA ARG A 128 5.24 7.56 -17.05
C ARG A 128 3.73 7.37 -17.18
N THR A 129 3.27 6.97 -18.37
CA THR A 129 1.85 6.74 -18.62
C THR A 129 1.30 5.66 -17.69
N THR A 130 2.00 4.54 -17.56
CA THR A 130 1.61 3.46 -16.65
C THR A 130 1.58 3.91 -15.19
N ASP A 131 2.58 4.68 -14.73
CA ASP A 131 2.62 5.18 -13.35
C ASP A 131 1.48 6.16 -13.05
N ILE A 132 1.14 7.03 -14.02
CA ILE A 132 0.01 7.96 -13.90
C ILE A 132 -1.31 7.19 -13.82
N GLN A 133 -1.51 6.19 -14.71
CA GLN A 133 -2.71 5.35 -14.71
C GLN A 133 -2.85 4.56 -13.41
N ASN A 134 -1.77 3.96 -12.92
CA ASN A 134 -1.75 3.26 -11.64
C ASN A 134 -2.05 4.20 -10.46
N THR A 135 -1.53 5.43 -10.49
CA THR A 135 -1.85 6.43 -9.47
C THR A 135 -3.32 6.81 -9.52
N ALA A 136 -3.88 7.02 -10.71
CA ALA A 136 -5.29 7.35 -10.89
C ALA A 136 -6.23 6.22 -10.41
N SER A 137 -5.90 4.95 -10.66
CA SER A 137 -6.72 3.81 -10.20
C SER A 137 -6.67 3.60 -8.69
N ILE A 138 -5.55 3.95 -8.03
CA ILE A 138 -5.46 3.97 -6.56
C ILE A 138 -6.37 5.07 -5.98
N LEU A 139 -6.42 6.25 -6.62
CA LEU A 139 -7.22 7.39 -6.16
C LEU A 139 -8.71 7.25 -6.46
N VAL A 140 -9.05 6.59 -7.57
CA VAL A 140 -10.43 6.31 -8.00
C VAL A 140 -10.59 4.78 -8.08
N PRO A 141 -10.78 4.11 -6.94
CA PRO A 141 -10.86 2.65 -6.90
C PRO A 141 -12.10 2.14 -7.65
N GLU A 142 -11.92 1.07 -8.42
CA GLU A 142 -13.04 0.40 -9.08
C GLU A 142 -13.97 -0.23 -8.05
N ASN A 143 -15.28 -0.13 -8.30
CA ASN A 143 -16.28 -0.86 -7.54
C ASN A 143 -16.93 -1.89 -8.46
N THR A 144 -16.48 -3.14 -8.34
CA THR A 144 -16.83 -4.27 -9.22
C THR A 144 -18.30 -4.68 -9.19
N GLU A 145 -19.11 -4.13 -8.28
CA GLU A 145 -20.51 -4.54 -8.06
C GLU A 145 -21.55 -3.54 -8.60
N SER A 146 -21.16 -2.51 -9.37
CA SER A 146 -22.10 -1.45 -9.76
C SER A 146 -22.19 -1.20 -11.27
N GLU A 147 -23.39 -0.80 -11.72
CA GLU A 147 -23.65 -0.22 -13.06
C GLU A 147 -22.82 1.05 -13.34
N ASN A 148 -22.10 1.56 -12.33
CA ASN A 148 -21.26 2.76 -12.41
C ASN A 148 -19.84 2.51 -12.93
N SER A 149 -19.49 1.29 -13.34
CA SER A 149 -18.15 0.96 -13.84
C SER A 149 -17.70 1.83 -15.02
N VAL A 150 -18.63 2.20 -15.91
CA VAL A 150 -18.37 3.12 -17.03
C VAL A 150 -17.99 4.52 -16.53
N TRP A 151 -18.71 5.04 -15.54
CA TRP A 151 -18.41 6.35 -14.93
C TRP A 151 -17.07 6.34 -14.19
N GLN A 152 -16.68 5.20 -13.61
CA GLN A 152 -15.39 5.03 -12.94
C GLN A 152 -14.23 5.03 -13.92
N ALA A 153 -14.36 4.31 -15.05
CA ALA A 153 -13.33 4.32 -16.10
C ALA A 153 -13.10 5.74 -16.63
N THR A 154 -14.17 6.49 -16.89
CA THR A 154 -14.08 7.91 -17.28
C THR A 154 -13.42 8.76 -16.19
N ALA A 155 -13.81 8.58 -14.92
CA ALA A 155 -13.23 9.32 -13.80
C ALA A 155 -11.72 9.03 -13.62
N GLN A 156 -11.29 7.78 -13.76
CA GLN A 156 -9.87 7.41 -13.74
C GLN A 156 -9.11 8.06 -14.91
N GLN A 157 -9.69 8.05 -16.11
CA GLN A 157 -9.05 8.65 -17.29
C GLN A 157 -8.92 10.18 -17.14
N VAL A 158 -9.95 10.83 -16.61
CA VAL A 158 -9.94 12.26 -16.29
C VAL A 158 -8.88 12.58 -15.21
N MET A 159 -8.82 11.78 -14.14
CA MET A 159 -7.83 11.90 -13.07
C MET A 159 -6.41 11.74 -13.62
N ALA A 160 -6.18 10.75 -14.47
CA ALA A 160 -4.90 10.52 -15.13
C ALA A 160 -4.51 11.72 -16.02
N GLY A 161 -5.45 12.30 -16.76
CA GLY A 161 -5.24 13.51 -17.55
C GLY A 161 -4.83 14.71 -16.70
N ALA A 162 -5.53 14.95 -15.58
CA ALA A 162 -5.22 16.04 -14.66
C ALA A 162 -3.84 15.87 -14.00
N ILE A 163 -3.50 14.66 -13.55
CA ILE A 163 -2.17 14.34 -13.03
C ILE A 163 -1.10 14.59 -14.09
N SER A 164 -1.32 14.11 -15.32
CA SER A 164 -0.37 14.31 -16.42
C SER A 164 -0.16 15.79 -16.73
N TYR A 165 -1.23 16.57 -16.76
CA TYR A 165 -1.18 18.01 -16.96
C TYR A 165 -0.41 18.74 -15.86
N VAL A 166 -0.70 18.47 -14.58
CA VAL A 166 0.05 19.05 -13.44
C VAL A 166 1.53 18.70 -13.49
N LEU A 167 1.88 17.51 -13.99
CA LEU A 167 3.27 17.08 -14.14
C LEU A 167 4.00 17.71 -15.34
N GLU A 168 3.28 18.10 -16.39
CA GLU A 168 3.86 18.66 -17.63
C GLU A 168 3.91 20.18 -17.62
N SER A 169 2.85 20.82 -17.12
CA SER A 169 2.66 22.24 -17.30
C SER A 169 3.64 23.06 -16.46
N PRO A 170 4.34 24.04 -17.05
CA PRO A 170 5.26 24.93 -16.34
C PRO A 170 4.61 25.72 -15.20
N PHE A 171 3.28 25.94 -15.26
CA PHE A 171 2.54 26.64 -14.22
C PHE A 171 2.60 25.95 -12.85
N TYR A 172 2.86 24.64 -12.84
CA TYR A 172 2.97 23.85 -11.61
C TYR A 172 4.42 23.55 -11.19
N ASN A 173 5.42 24.17 -11.83
CA ASN A 173 6.82 23.98 -11.46
C ASN A 173 7.05 24.31 -9.96
N GLY A 174 7.67 23.38 -9.23
CA GLY A 174 7.90 23.51 -7.79
C GLY A 174 6.68 23.20 -6.90
N ARG A 175 5.52 22.89 -7.48
CA ARG A 175 4.27 22.61 -6.74
C ARG A 175 3.50 21.39 -7.27
N ARG A 176 4.15 20.48 -8.00
CA ARG A 176 3.51 19.29 -8.59
C ARG A 176 3.08 18.26 -7.54
N ASN A 177 1.88 18.42 -6.97
CA ASN A 177 1.36 17.56 -5.92
C ASN A 177 -0.15 17.33 -6.07
N LEU A 178 -0.72 16.40 -5.30
CA LEU A 178 -2.16 16.10 -5.35
C LEU A 178 -3.05 17.28 -4.93
N GLY A 179 -2.54 18.24 -4.17
CA GLY A 179 -3.27 19.47 -3.85
C GLY A 179 -3.56 20.28 -5.12
N GLU A 180 -2.60 20.38 -6.04
CA GLU A 180 -2.79 21.03 -7.34
C GLU A 180 -3.72 20.27 -8.26
N VAL A 181 -3.64 18.93 -8.25
CA VAL A 181 -4.59 18.08 -8.98
C VAL A 181 -6.01 18.34 -8.46
N ASN A 182 -6.20 18.44 -7.15
CA ASN A 182 -7.48 18.79 -6.56
C ASN A 182 -7.93 20.22 -6.92
N SER A 183 -7.02 21.20 -6.90
CA SER A 183 -7.31 22.58 -7.32
C SER A 183 -7.70 22.70 -8.79
N PHE A 184 -7.15 21.86 -9.67
CA PHE A 184 -7.55 21.80 -11.08
C PHE A 184 -9.05 21.48 -11.24
N PHE A 185 -9.53 20.47 -10.52
CA PHE A 185 -10.94 20.09 -10.51
C PHE A 185 -11.85 21.11 -9.82
N ASN A 186 -11.32 21.81 -8.82
CA ASN A 186 -12.06 22.78 -8.01
C ASN A 186 -11.70 24.23 -8.37
N SER A 187 -11.38 24.49 -9.63
CA SER A 187 -10.95 25.81 -10.12
C SER A 187 -12.06 26.86 -10.15
N GLY A 188 -13.32 26.46 -9.95
CA GLY A 188 -14.49 27.33 -10.00
C GLY A 188 -14.96 27.68 -11.43
N VAL A 189 -14.27 27.17 -12.44
CA VAL A 189 -14.66 27.23 -13.85
C VAL A 189 -15.14 25.87 -14.34
N ASP A 190 -15.98 25.87 -15.37
CA ASP A 190 -16.41 24.63 -16.03
C ASP A 190 -15.19 23.83 -16.53
N LEU A 191 -15.15 22.55 -16.14
CA LEU A 191 -13.99 21.69 -16.38
C LEU A 191 -13.74 21.46 -17.88
N GLN A 192 -14.81 21.33 -18.67
CA GLN A 192 -14.68 21.17 -20.13
C GLN A 192 -14.16 22.45 -20.79
N ALA A 193 -14.66 23.62 -20.37
CA ALA A 193 -14.18 24.90 -20.85
C ALA A 193 -12.69 25.10 -20.50
N LEU A 194 -12.28 24.76 -19.27
CA LEU A 194 -10.89 24.82 -18.84
C LEU A 194 -10.00 23.90 -19.69
N MET A 195 -10.39 22.64 -19.89
CA MET A 195 -9.63 21.70 -20.72
C MET A 195 -9.53 22.15 -22.18
N LYS A 196 -10.62 22.69 -22.76
CA LYS A 196 -10.61 23.27 -24.12
C LYS A 196 -9.65 24.45 -24.21
N PHE A 197 -9.67 25.34 -23.22
CA PHE A 197 -8.76 26.48 -23.15
C PHE A 197 -7.29 26.04 -23.07
N ILE A 198 -6.97 25.11 -22.17
CA ILE A 198 -5.61 24.56 -22.03
C ILE A 198 -5.14 23.95 -23.34
N LYS A 199 -5.96 23.09 -23.98
CA LYS A 199 -5.62 22.49 -25.28
C LYS A 199 -5.32 23.53 -26.36
N ALA A 200 -6.05 24.64 -26.37
CA ALA A 200 -5.85 25.70 -27.35
C ALA A 200 -4.61 26.56 -27.08
N LYS A 201 -4.16 26.66 -25.82
CA LYS A 201 -3.08 27.56 -25.40
C LYS A 201 -1.76 26.85 -25.10
N GLU A 202 -1.78 25.54 -24.84
CA GLU A 202 -0.61 24.75 -24.45
C GLU A 202 -0.36 23.59 -25.43
N PRO A 203 0.15 23.88 -26.66
CA PRO A 203 0.34 22.86 -27.70
C PRO A 203 1.49 21.88 -27.42
N TYR A 204 2.30 22.10 -26.38
CA TYR A 204 3.42 21.24 -26.00
C TYR A 204 3.01 20.04 -25.15
N LEU A 205 1.75 19.98 -24.70
CA LEU A 205 1.27 18.89 -23.86
C LEU A 205 1.40 17.54 -24.59
N SER A 206 1.67 16.50 -23.81
CA SER A 206 1.85 15.17 -24.37
C SER A 206 0.56 14.65 -25.01
N LYS A 207 0.73 13.75 -25.99
CA LYS A 207 -0.40 13.04 -26.62
C LYS A 207 -1.31 12.39 -25.56
N PHE A 208 -0.72 11.80 -24.52
CA PHE A 208 -1.47 11.21 -23.41
C PHE A 208 -2.37 12.24 -22.70
N THR A 209 -1.82 13.39 -22.30
CA THR A 209 -2.61 14.46 -21.67
C THR A 209 -3.77 14.91 -22.56
N LEU A 210 -3.50 15.13 -23.85
CA LEU A 210 -4.51 15.56 -24.82
C LEU A 210 -5.60 14.51 -25.04
N GLU A 211 -5.24 13.23 -25.15
CA GLU A 211 -6.17 12.12 -25.30
C GLU A 211 -7.03 11.90 -24.05
N SER A 212 -6.45 12.02 -22.86
CA SER A 212 -7.21 11.97 -21.60
C SER A 212 -8.22 13.12 -21.50
N PHE A 213 -7.86 14.33 -21.94
CA PHE A 213 -8.82 15.43 -22.00
C PHE A 213 -9.90 15.17 -23.07
N ASN A 214 -9.53 14.65 -24.24
CA ASN A 214 -10.50 14.32 -25.30
C ASN A 214 -11.55 13.31 -24.82
N ALA A 215 -11.14 12.30 -24.04
CA ALA A 215 -12.05 11.29 -23.52
C ALA A 215 -13.18 11.88 -22.64
N TYR A 216 -12.95 13.03 -22.01
CA TYR A 216 -13.95 13.74 -21.21
C TYR A 216 -14.73 14.81 -21.99
N LEU A 217 -14.13 15.32 -23.06
CA LEU A 217 -14.72 16.35 -23.92
C LEU A 217 -15.63 15.78 -25.01
N ALA A 218 -15.52 14.48 -25.30
CA ALA A 218 -16.35 13.73 -26.24
C ALA A 218 -17.73 13.46 -25.64
#